data_AF-A0A6V7K3L2-F1
#
_entry.id   AF-A0A6V7K3L2-F1
#
_cell.length_a   1.000
_cell.length_b   1.000
_cell.length_c   1.000
_cell.angle_alpha   90.00
_cell.angle_beta   90.00
_cell.angle_gamma   90.00
#
_symmetry.space_group_name_H-M   'P 1'
#
loop_
_entity.id
_entity.type
_entity.pdbx_description
1 polymer ?
#
loop_
_entity_poly.entity_id
_entity_poly.type
_entity_poly.pdbx_seq_one_letter_code
_entity_poly.pdbx_strand_id
1 'polypeptide(L)' 'ELGLAITPEQIAEMEAKVDEIDFEEAAKEEKLTRHDVMAHVHVFGKQCPKAAPIIHLGATSCYVGDNT' A
#
# COMPACT_ATOMS: atom_id res chain seq x y z
N GLU A 1 -3.19 -18.56 7.03
CA GLU A 1 -3.52 -17.97 5.72
C GLU A 1 -4.90 -18.45 5.27
N LEU A 2 -5.66 -17.61 4.55
CA LEU A 2 -7.09 -17.84 4.22
C LEU A 2 -7.34 -18.27 2.76
N GLY A 3 -6.29 -18.67 2.03
CA GLY A 3 -6.42 -19.22 0.67
C GLY A 3 -6.52 -18.19 -0.47
N LEU A 4 -6.25 -16.91 -0.21
CA LEU A 4 -6.10 -15.91 -1.27
C LEU A 4 -4.79 -16.14 -2.05
N ALA A 5 -4.81 -15.78 -3.33
CA ALA A 5 -3.65 -15.88 -4.21
C ALA A 5 -2.64 -14.75 -3.93
N ILE A 6 -1.96 -14.84 -2.78
CA ILE A 6 -0.89 -13.95 -2.36
C ILE A 6 0.38 -14.78 -2.23
N THR A 7 1.43 -14.38 -2.94
CA THR A 7 2.69 -15.12 -2.95
C THR A 7 3.62 -14.62 -1.83
N PRO A 8 4.50 -15.48 -1.29
CA PRO A 8 5.49 -15.06 -0.29
C PRO A 8 6.42 -13.96 -0.79
N GLU A 9 6.71 -13.91 -2.09
CA GLU A 9 7.55 -12.86 -2.69
C GLU A 9 6.92 -11.48 -2.62
N GLN A 10 5.59 -11.40 -2.77
CA GLN A 10 4.86 -10.13 -2.64
C GLN A 10 4.90 -9.61 -1.21
N ILE A 11 4.75 -10.52 -0.23
CA ILE A 11 4.82 -10.18 1.20
C ILE A 11 6.25 -9.72 1.54
N ALA A 12 7.27 -10.47 1.13
CA ALA A 12 8.67 -10.14 1.40
C ALA A 12 9.08 -8.79 0.75
N GLU A 13 8.55 -8.46 -0.43
CA GLU A 13 8.79 -7.15 -1.06
C GLU A 13 8.21 -6.00 -0.22
N MET A 14 6.99 -6.18 0.32
CA MET A 14 6.37 -5.19 1.20
C MET A 14 7.11 -5.03 2.53
N GLU A 15 7.51 -6.15 3.16
CA GLU A 15 8.26 -6.14 4.42
C GLU A 15 9.62 -5.44 4.28
N ALA A 16 10.32 -5.67 3.16
CA ALA A 16 11.63 -5.06 2.92
C ALA A 16 11.56 -3.52 2.75
N LYS A 17 10.40 -2.98 2.38
CA LYS A 17 10.20 -1.55 2.07
C LYS A 17 9.27 -0.84 3.03
N VAL A 18 8.86 -1.48 4.12
CA VAL A 18 7.89 -0.93 5.08
C VAL A 18 8.34 0.41 5.69
N ASP A 19 9.65 0.58 5.87
CA ASP A 19 10.25 1.79 6.43
C ASP A 19 10.71 2.81 5.35
N GLU A 20 10.69 2.42 4.07
CA GLU A 20 11.13 3.27 2.95
C GLU A 20 9.96 4.09 2.38
N ILE A 21 9.44 5.06 3.15
CA ILE A 21 8.26 5.83 2.73
C ILE A 21 8.68 7.08 1.92
N ASP A 22 8.16 7.21 0.70
CA ASP A 22 8.30 8.43 -0.11
C ASP A 22 7.16 9.43 0.17
N PHE A 23 7.38 10.27 1.18
CA PHE A 23 6.40 11.30 1.58
C PHE A 23 6.20 12.40 0.53
N GLU A 24 7.21 12.70 -0.30
CA GLU A 24 7.08 13.74 -1.33
C GLU A 24 6.16 13.28 -2.45
N GLU A 25 6.31 12.03 -2.89
CA GLU A 25 5.42 11.44 -3.88
C GLU A 25 4.02 11.23 -3.31
N ALA A 26 3.91 10.84 -2.03
CA ALA A 26 2.61 10.69 -1.36
C ALA A 26 1.84 12.01 -1.32
N ALA A 27 2.50 13.13 -1.00
CA ALA A 27 1.86 14.44 -0.99
C ALA A 27 1.40 14.89 -2.39
N LYS A 28 2.15 14.57 -3.45
CA LYS A 28 1.75 14.85 -4.84
C LYS A 28 0.54 14.02 -5.25
N GLU A 29 0.57 12.74 -4.92
CA GLU A 29 -0.51 11.80 -5.23
C GLU A 29 -1.77 12.14 -4.44
N GLU A 30 -1.66 12.52 -3.16
CA GLU A 30 -2.77 12.98 -2.34
C GLU A 30 -3.41 14.24 -2.92
N LYS A 31 -2.62 15.19 -3.42
CA LYS A 31 -3.16 16.38 -4.09
C LYS A 31 -3.95 16.02 -5.36
N LEU A 32 -3.55 14.97 -6.07
CA LEU A 32 -4.21 14.50 -7.29
C LEU A 32 -5.49 13.73 -6.98
N THR A 33 -5.42 12.76 -6.07
CA THR A 33 -6.53 11.85 -5.73
C THR A 33 -7.49 12.46 -4.71
N ARG A 34 -7.03 13.45 -3.94
CA ARG A 34 -7.70 14.04 -2.77
C ARG A 34 -8.04 13.01 -1.70
N HIS A 35 -7.23 11.95 -1.62
CA HIS A 35 -7.40 10.87 -0.66
C HIS A 35 -6.04 10.35 -0.20
N ASP A 36 -5.72 10.62 1.05
CA ASP A 36 -4.49 10.25 1.78
C ASP A 36 -4.16 8.74 1.74
N VAL A 37 -5.11 7.87 2.07
CA VAL A 37 -4.90 6.41 2.06
C VAL A 37 -4.64 5.92 0.64
N MET A 38 -5.41 6.38 -0.35
CA MET A 38 -5.18 5.99 -1.75
C MET A 38 -3.85 6.50 -2.27
N ALA A 39 -3.40 7.68 -1.84
CA ALA A 39 -2.08 8.19 -2.17
C ALA A 39 -0.97 7.26 -1.65
N HIS A 40 -1.06 6.83 -0.39
CA HIS A 40 -0.09 5.90 0.19
C HIS A 40 -0.17 4.51 -0.45
N VAL A 41 -1.37 4.01 -0.81
CA VAL A 41 -1.53 2.74 -1.54
C VAL A 41 -0.84 2.81 -2.91
N HIS A 42 -1.00 3.91 -3.66
CA HIS A 42 -0.36 4.08 -4.95
C HIS A 42 1.16 4.20 -4.83
N VAL A 43 1.65 5.00 -3.89
CA VAL A 43 3.10 5.18 -3.67
C VAL A 43 3.76 3.88 -3.22
N PHE A 44 3.14 3.17 -2.28
CA PHE A 44 3.67 1.90 -1.82
C PHE A 44 3.59 0.82 -2.90
N GLY A 45 2.55 0.85 -3.75
CA GLY A 45 2.48 0.00 -4.95
C GLY A 45 3.55 0.32 -6.01
N LYS A 46 3.94 1.59 -6.19
CA LYS A 46 5.08 1.97 -7.05
C LYS A 46 6.40 1.41 -6.50
N GLN A 47 6.55 1.37 -5.18
CA GLN A 47 7.72 0.80 -4.52
C GLN A 47 7.70 -0.73 -4.51
N CYS A 48 6.53 -1.36 -4.43
CA CYS A 48 6.34 -2.80 -4.40
C CYS A 48 5.56 -3.28 -5.64
N PRO A 49 6.18 -3.29 -6.84
CA PRO A 49 5.48 -3.61 -8.08
C PRO A 49 4.92 -5.03 -8.13
N LYS A 50 5.51 -6.00 -7.42
CA LYS A 50 4.94 -7.36 -7.36
C LYS A 50 3.69 -7.36 -6.47
N ALA A 51 3.73 -6.63 -5.37
CA ALA A 51 2.64 -6.58 -4.38
C ALA A 51 1.51 -5.59 -4.74
N ALA A 52 1.74 -4.64 -5.65
CA ALA A 52 0.77 -3.65 -6.10
C ALA A 52 -0.68 -4.15 -6.30
N PRO A 53 -0.96 -5.28 -6.98
CA PRO A 53 -2.33 -5.76 -7.19
C PRO A 53 -3.02 -6.31 -5.93
N ILE A 54 -2.28 -6.57 -4.85
CA ILE A 54 -2.82 -7.15 -3.60
C ILE A 54 -2.82 -6.19 -2.42
N ILE A 55 -2.20 -5.01 -2.55
CA ILE A 55 -2.21 -3.97 -1.50
C ILE A 55 -3.65 -3.45 -1.33
N HIS A 56 -4.12 -3.39 -0.08
CA HIS A 56 -5.47 -2.93 0.30
C HIS A 56 -6.63 -3.77 -0.25
N LEU A 57 -6.35 -5.02 -0.69
CA LEU A 57 -7.36 -5.90 -1.29
C LEU A 57 -8.54 -6.16 -0.34
N GLY A 58 -9.72 -5.68 -0.74
CA GLY A 58 -10.98 -5.88 0.02
C GLY A 58 -11.10 -5.07 1.31
N ALA A 59 -10.13 -4.19 1.59
CA ALA A 59 -10.15 -3.29 2.73
C ALA A 59 -10.81 -1.95 2.37
N THR A 60 -11.06 -1.15 3.41
CA THR A 60 -11.47 0.25 3.30
C THR A 60 -10.48 1.13 4.07
N SER A 61 -10.54 2.45 3.88
CA SER A 61 -9.63 3.39 4.54
C SER A 61 -9.57 3.24 6.06
N CYS A 62 -10.70 2.96 6.72
CA CYS A 62 -10.76 2.72 8.17
C CYS A 62 -9.89 1.53 8.62
N TYR A 63 -9.61 0.56 7.75
CA TYR A 63 -8.70 -0.54 8.10
C TYR A 63 -7.29 -0.05 8.46
N VAL A 64 -6.81 1.02 7.83
CA VAL A 64 -5.49 1.60 8.15
C VAL A 64 -5.59 2.83 9.04
N GLY A 65 -6.67 3.61 8.94
CA GLY A 65 -6.85 4.85 9.70
C GLY A 65 -7.28 4.63 11.16
N ASP A 66 -8.11 3.62 11.41
CA ASP A 66 -8.77 3.46 12.72
C ASP A 66 -8.17 2.31 13.55
N ASN A 67 -7.35 1.46 12.95
CA ASN A 67 -6.68 0.38 13.65
C ASN A 67 -5.36 0.88 14.27
N THR A 68 -5.42 1.24 15.55
CA THR A 68 -4.25 1.47 16.44
C THR A 68 -4.03 0.30 17.38
#